data_AF-A0A1G3QBY6-F1
#
_entry.id   AF-A0A1G3QBY6-F1
#
_cell.length_a   1.000
_cell.length_b   1.000
_cell.length_c   1.000
_cell.angle_alpha   90.00
_cell.angle_beta   90.00
_cell.angle_gamma   90.00
#
_symmetry.space_group_name_H-M   'P 1'
#
loop_
_entity.id
_entity.type
_entity.pdbx_description
1 polymer ?
#
loop_
_entity_poly.entity_id
_entity_poly.type
_entity_poly.pdbx_seq_one_letter_code
_entity_poly.pdbx_strand_id
1 'polypeptide(L)'
;MIEKSQKEFAVEKYQEADLNQTHRFFIGVPQRHPEDDKILILLTDPFSKHKEFYEFSIDSIGHLEEIGTIANEDGESAMQVRVWVKKGMTAIKAKPFIVK
;
A
#
# COMPACT_ATOMS: atom_id res chain seq x y z
N MET A 1 40.24 18.52 -11.00
CA MET A 1 39.95 17.07 -10.89
C MET A 1 39.56 16.82 -9.45
N ILE A 2 38.35 16.45 -9.06
CA ILE A 2 37.20 15.87 -9.76
C ILE A 2 35.95 16.35 -8.99
N GLU A 3 35.06 17.06 -9.66
CA GLU A 3 33.70 17.34 -9.19
C GLU A 3 32.87 16.06 -9.46
N LYS A 4 32.32 15.42 -8.43
CA LYS A 4 31.37 14.31 -8.60
C LYS A 4 30.11 14.54 -7.77
N SER A 5 29.11 15.06 -8.48
CA SER A 5 27.71 14.65 -8.50
C SER A 5 26.95 14.62 -7.17
N GLN A 6 26.31 15.75 -6.82
CA GLN A 6 25.16 15.84 -5.91
C GLN A 6 23.82 15.71 -6.67
N LYS A 7 23.70 14.84 -7.67
CA LYS A 7 22.51 14.75 -8.54
C LYS A 7 21.89 13.35 -8.58
N GLU A 8 21.45 12.82 -7.43
CA GLU A 8 20.67 11.56 -7.42
C GLU A 8 19.47 11.53 -6.44
N PHE A 9 18.99 12.66 -5.91
CA PHE A 9 17.83 12.67 -4.99
C PHE A 9 16.64 13.54 -5.45
N ALA A 10 16.68 14.08 -6.68
CA ALA A 10 15.69 15.06 -7.14
C ALA A 10 14.54 14.45 -7.96
N VAL A 11 14.61 13.18 -8.38
CA VAL A 11 13.68 12.65 -9.39
C VAL A 11 12.41 12.05 -8.78
N GLU A 12 12.47 11.42 -7.60
CA GLU A 12 11.29 10.81 -6.96
C GLU A 12 10.38 11.83 -6.25
N LYS A 13 10.96 12.93 -5.77
CA LYS A 13 10.28 13.92 -4.92
C LYS A 13 9.17 14.69 -5.63
N TYR A 14 9.24 14.82 -6.95
CA TYR A 14 8.28 15.60 -7.74
C TYR A 14 6.98 14.84 -8.02
N GLN A 15 7.00 13.50 -8.11
CA GLN A 15 5.77 12.71 -8.31
C GLN A 15 4.94 12.61 -7.02
N GLU A 16 5.58 12.42 -5.87
CA GLU A 16 4.88 12.36 -4.57
C GLU A 16 4.14 13.67 -4.23
N ALA A 17 4.68 14.83 -4.63
CA ALA A 17 4.10 16.14 -4.32
C ALA A 17 2.71 16.36 -4.96
N ASP A 18 2.50 15.89 -6.19
CA ASP A 18 1.20 15.96 -6.88
C ASP A 18 0.23 14.86 -6.41
N LEU A 19 0.75 13.67 -6.11
CA LEU A 19 -0.07 12.58 -5.58
C LEU A 19 -0.65 12.92 -4.21
N ASN A 20 0.08 13.60 -3.33
CA ASN A 20 -0.44 13.98 -2.01
C ASN A 20 -1.66 14.93 -2.08
N GLN A 21 -1.80 15.71 -3.15
CA GLN A 21 -2.95 16.59 -3.35
C GLN A 21 -4.20 15.80 -3.78
N THR A 22 -4.01 14.81 -4.65
CA THR A 22 -5.09 14.10 -5.35
C THR A 22 -5.41 12.72 -4.78
N HIS A 23 -4.45 12.10 -4.08
CA HIS A 23 -4.48 10.74 -3.57
C HIS A 23 -4.13 10.69 -2.07
N ARG A 24 -4.47 9.58 -1.44
CA ARG A 24 -4.05 9.22 -0.09
C ARG A 24 -3.38 7.85 -0.15
N PHE A 25 -2.22 7.72 0.49
CA PHE A 25 -1.53 6.45 0.54
C PHE A 25 -2.02 5.56 1.68
N PHE A 26 -1.97 4.25 1.44
CA PHE A 26 -2.20 3.19 2.42
C PHE A 26 -1.06 2.18 2.30
N ILE A 27 -0.61 1.64 3.43
CA ILE A 27 0.49 0.68 3.47
C ILE A 27 -0.03 -0.66 3.95
N GLY A 28 0.42 -1.73 3.30
CA GLY A 28 0.05 -3.09 3.67
C GLY A 28 0.57 -4.12 2.69
N VAL A 29 0.07 -5.34 2.83
CA VAL A 29 0.38 -6.45 1.93
C VAL A 29 -0.77 -6.63 0.95
N PRO A 30 -0.52 -6.55 -0.37
CA PRO A 30 -1.56 -6.67 -1.36
C PRO A 30 -1.97 -8.14 -1.49
N GLN A 31 -3.27 -8.38 -1.60
CA GLN A 31 -3.88 -9.68 -1.82
C GLN A 31 -4.86 -9.57 -2.98
N ARG A 32 -4.95 -10.64 -3.78
CA ARG A 32 -5.98 -10.73 -4.82
C ARG A 32 -7.30 -11.07 -4.15
N HIS A 33 -8.37 -10.37 -4.53
CA HIS A 33 -9.70 -10.75 -4.10
C HIS A 33 -10.09 -12.10 -4.76
N PRO A 34 -10.68 -13.06 -4.02
CA PRO A 34 -10.92 -14.41 -4.54
C PRO A 34 -11.89 -14.48 -5.73
N GLU A 35 -12.89 -13.60 -5.75
CA GLU A 35 -14.03 -13.67 -6.68
C GLU A 35 -14.11 -12.46 -7.65
N ASP A 36 -13.30 -11.43 -7.44
CA ASP A 36 -13.42 -10.17 -8.19
C ASP A 36 -12.03 -9.57 -8.44
N ASP A 37 -11.52 -9.75 -9.65
CA ASP A 37 -10.20 -9.26 -10.06
C ASP A 37 -10.09 -7.73 -10.12
N LYS A 38 -11.21 -7.01 -9.98
CA LYS A 38 -11.25 -5.54 -9.94
C LYS A 38 -11.16 -4.99 -8.51
N ILE A 39 -10.98 -5.86 -7.52
CA ILE A 39 -10.81 -5.47 -6.12
C ILE A 39 -9.40 -5.85 -5.65
N LEU A 40 -8.67 -4.85 -5.16
CA LEU A 40 -7.45 -5.05 -4.39
C LEU A 40 -7.80 -5.12 -2.90
N ILE A 41 -7.40 -6.21 -2.25
CA ILE A 41 -7.39 -6.30 -0.79
C ILE A 41 -6.01 -5.88 -0.30
N LEU A 42 -5.95 -4.98 0.69
CA LEU A 42 -4.72 -4.54 1.34
C LEU A 42 -4.77 -4.88 2.83
N LEU A 43 -4.01 -5.90 3.23
CA LEU A 43 -3.87 -6.29 4.64
C LEU A 43 -2.91 -5.32 5.35
N THR A 44 -3.32 -4.71 6.45
CA THR A 44 -2.43 -3.77 7.18
C THR A 44 -1.24 -4.48 7.82
N ASP A 45 -1.49 -5.67 8.37
CA ASP A 45 -0.48 -6.57 8.92
C ASP A 45 -0.95 -8.02 8.73
N PRO A 46 -0.29 -8.82 7.86
CA PRO A 46 -0.69 -10.20 7.60
C PRO A 46 -0.40 -11.15 8.77
N PHE A 47 0.54 -10.80 9.66
CA PHE A 47 1.01 -11.66 10.75
C PHE A 47 0.36 -11.32 12.10
N SER A 48 -0.26 -10.15 12.22
CA SER A 48 -1.00 -9.77 13.42
C SER A 48 -2.31 -10.55 13.59
N LYS A 49 -2.66 -10.82 14.86
CA LYS A 49 -3.98 -11.33 15.24
C LYS A 49 -5.10 -10.34 14.94
N HIS A 50 -4.78 -9.04 14.83
CA HIS A 50 -5.72 -7.99 14.49
C HIS A 50 -5.72 -7.78 12.97
N LYS A 51 -6.42 -8.68 12.26
CA LYS A 51 -6.50 -8.64 10.80
C LYS A 51 -7.40 -7.49 10.33
N GLU A 52 -6.86 -6.28 10.24
CA GLU A 52 -7.53 -5.17 9.57
C GLU A 52 -7.14 -5.17 8.09
N PHE A 53 -8.11 -4.91 7.22
CA PHE A 53 -7.84 -4.80 5.79
C PHE A 53 -8.69 -3.72 5.14
N TYR A 54 -8.21 -3.28 3.99
CA TYR A 54 -8.92 -2.40 3.09
C TYR A 54 -9.26 -3.12 1.80
N GLU A 55 -10.40 -2.76 1.20
CA GLU A 55 -10.71 -3.13 -0.18
C GLU A 55 -10.82 -1.87 -1.02
N PHE A 56 -10.08 -1.86 -2.12
CA PHE A 56 -10.07 -0.78 -3.09
C PHE A 56 -10.45 -1.31 -4.46
N SER A 57 -11.30 -0.58 -5.18
CA SER A 57 -11.45 -0.83 -6.63
C SER A 57 -10.11 -0.51 -7.33
N ILE A 58 -9.68 -1.36 -8.25
CA ILE A 58 -8.46 -1.14 -9.03
C ILE A 58 -8.49 0.20 -9.76
N ASP A 59 -9.66 0.63 -10.25
CA ASP A 59 -9.84 1.93 -10.94
C ASP A 59 -9.60 3.15 -10.02
N SER A 60 -9.60 2.94 -8.70
CA SER A 60 -9.31 3.99 -7.72
C SER A 60 -7.82 4.15 -7.40
N ILE A 61 -6.99 3.21 -7.85
CA ILE A 61 -5.55 3.19 -7.56
C ILE A 61 -4.81 3.97 -8.63
N GLY A 62 -4.17 5.07 -8.24
CA GLY A 62 -3.37 5.89 -9.14
C GLY A 62 -1.91 5.43 -9.23
N HIS A 63 -1.38 4.87 -8.15
CA HIS A 63 0.01 4.43 -8.09
C HIS A 63 0.22 3.34 -7.03
N LEU A 64 1.20 2.47 -7.23
CA LEU A 64 1.60 1.42 -6.29
C LEU A 64 3.13 1.33 -6.25
N GLU A 65 3.67 1.39 -5.04
CA GLU A 65 5.11 1.34 -4.77
C GLU A 65 5.42 0.13 -3.90
N GLU A 66 6.42 -0.67 -4.26
CA GLU A 66 6.99 -1.67 -3.36
C GLU A 66 7.92 -0.95 -2.37
N ILE A 67 7.66 -1.09 -1.07
CA ILE A 67 8.42 -0.38 -0.03
C ILE A 67 9.26 -1.31 0.83
N GLY A 68 9.11 -2.62 0.69
CA GLY A 68 9.96 -3.60 1.37
C GLY A 68 9.28 -4.95 1.56
N THR A 69 9.88 -5.74 2.45
CA THR A 69 9.38 -7.06 2.85
C THR A 69 9.31 -7.12 4.37
N ILE A 70 8.19 -7.58 4.90
CA ILE A 70 8.02 -7.89 6.32
C ILE A 70 8.16 -9.40 6.52
N ALA A 71 8.78 -9.83 7.61
CA ALA A 71 8.90 -11.24 7.95
C ALA A 71 8.54 -11.48 9.43
N ASN A 72 8.01 -12.66 9.74
CA ASN A 72 7.73 -13.09 11.11
C ASN A 72 8.82 -14.04 11.65
N GLU A 73 8.71 -14.39 12.93
CA GLU A 73 9.66 -15.27 13.63
C GLU A 73 9.64 -16.72 13.09
N ASP A 74 8.54 -17.12 12.45
CA ASP A 74 8.38 -18.42 11.79
C ASP A 74 9.05 -18.48 10.41
N GLY A 75 9.66 -17.38 9.94
CA GLY A 75 10.35 -17.30 8.66
C GLY A 75 9.44 -17.05 7.45
N GLU A 76 8.16 -16.74 7.68
CA GLU A 76 7.25 -16.31 6.63
C GLU A 76 7.52 -14.85 6.27
N SER A 77 7.51 -14.53 4.98
CA SER A 77 7.76 -13.18 4.48
C SER A 77 6.64 -12.72 3.54
N ALA A 78 6.29 -11.44 3.61
CA ALA A 78 5.31 -10.83 2.74
C ALA A 78 5.80 -9.47 2.21
N MET A 79 5.58 -9.24 0.92
CA MET A 79 5.91 -7.98 0.25
C MET A 79 4.94 -6.88 0.71
N GLN A 80 5.50 -5.77 1.21
CA GLN A 80 4.74 -4.62 1.64
C GLN A 80 4.77 -3.55 0.55
N VAL A 81 3.60 -2.98 0.28
CA VAL A 81 3.42 -1.95 -0.74
C VAL A 81 2.78 -0.71 -0.14
N ARG A 82 3.03 0.43 -0.77
CA ARG A 82 2.29 1.67 -0.58
C ARG A 82 1.37 1.87 -1.78
N VAL A 83 0.06 1.90 -1.53
CA VAL A 83 -0.98 2.10 -2.54
C VAL A 83 -1.51 3.51 -2.44
N TRP A 84 -1.43 4.27 -3.53
CA TRP A 84 -1.98 5.63 -3.63
C TRP A 84 -3.39 5.58 -4.22
N VAL A 85 -4.38 5.89 -3.40
CA VAL A 85 -5.80 5.81 -3.76
C VAL A 85 -6.38 7.20 -3.96
N LYS A 86 -7.10 7.42 -5.06
CA LYS A 86 -7.69 8.72 -5.41
C LYS A 86 -8.67 9.19 -4.35
N LYS A 87 -8.55 10.44 -3.91
CA LYS A 87 -9.45 11.04 -2.92
C LYS A 87 -10.88 11.13 -3.48
N GLY A 88 -11.87 10.87 -2.62
CA GLY A 88 -13.29 10.88 -2.98
C GLY A 88 -13.82 9.54 -3.52
N MET A 89 -12.94 8.56 -3.78
CA MET A 89 -13.36 7.20 -4.11
C MET A 89 -13.82 6.45 -2.85
N THR A 90 -14.79 5.55 -3.03
CA THR A 90 -15.26 4.67 -1.96
C THR A 90 -14.31 3.50 -1.77
N ALA A 91 -14.08 3.13 -0.52
CA ALA A 91 -13.30 1.96 -0.12
C ALA A 91 -13.97 1.28 1.07
N ILE A 92 -13.71 -0.01 1.24
CA ILE A 92 -14.16 -0.75 2.42
C ILE A 92 -13.01 -0.83 3.41
N LYS A 93 -13.32 -0.63 4.68
CA LYS A 93 -12.42 -0.90 5.81
C LYS A 93 -13.08 -1.93 6.70
N ALA A 94 -12.44 -3.08 6.87
CA ALA A 94 -12.97 -4.18 7.67
C ALA A 94 -12.03 -4.48 8.85
N LYS A 95 -12.64 -4.68 10.02
CA LYS A 95 -11.94 -5.08 11.25
C LYS A 95 -12.74 -6.17 11.96
N PRO A 96 -12.16 -7.36 12.19
CA PRO A 96 -12.77 -8.42 12.98
C PRO A 96 -13.10 -7.94 14.40
N PHE A 97 -14.20 -8.46 14.93
CA PHE A 97 -14.62 -8.23 16.31
C PHE A 97 -15.00 -9.57 16.96
N ILE A 98 -14.96 -9.58 18.29
CA ILE A 98 -15.38 -10.74 19.09
C ILE A 98 -16.87 -10.59 19.38
N VAL A 99 -17.67 -11.59 19.01
CA VAL A 99 -19.08 -11.70 19.41
C VAL A 99 -19.14 -12.10 20.88
N LYS A 100 -19.88 -11.35 21.71
CA LYS A 100 -20.09 -11.62 23.13
C LYS A 100 -21.54 -12.02 23.39
#